data_AF-A0A1Q8B6J8-F1
#
_entry.id   AF-A0A1Q8B6J8-F1
#
_cell.length_a   1.000
_cell.length_b   1.000
_cell.length_c   1.000
_cell.angle_alpha   90.00
_cell.angle_beta   90.00
_cell.angle_gamma   90.00
#
_symmetry.space_group_name_H-M   'P 1'
#
loop_
_entity.id
_entity.type
_entity.pdbx_description
1 polymer ?
#
loop_
_entity_poly.entity_id
_entity_poly.type
_entity_poly.pdbx_seq_one_letter_code
_entity_poly.pdbx_strand_id
1 'polypeptide(L)'
;MFSCLFGSTAFSCYAQGREDEVVANIASGRVVAHVTKEGIAFAIIEESAEADSIPPRVVAVDSLHLGVMLGAVEWILPGKDAKPIRLEKMISHIATGRRSEASSEMASDLETIGVAYLEALRPLAEQLHHKVELGPDEPLFELVIIGYGPENYGPEVWLYEYRMEQEALRGDYMKTRVLRPHTTQLYPPEKHEPKALVEVRYPPDLRGPTFQVMIRRNDPEVARIAGSDPRFTKVTDKIEADQANAAKFTDAVDFLHALVLATAGKSRFALGKFEEGRGFDWIVPPEEPVEKAKEDKNRPAEAPSLMRKPKP
;
A
#
# COMPACT_ATOMS: atom_id res chain seq x y z
N MET A 1 -10.21 -14.39 41.60
CA MET A 1 -9.38 -14.53 40.40
C MET A 1 -10.29 -14.98 39.26
N PHE A 2 -10.79 -14.05 38.45
CA PHE A 2 -11.49 -14.37 37.21
C PHE A 2 -10.62 -13.87 36.07
N SER A 3 -10.09 -14.80 35.29
CA SER A 3 -9.31 -14.54 34.10
C SER A 3 -10.29 -14.53 32.93
N CYS A 4 -10.61 -13.35 32.41
CA CYS A 4 -11.33 -13.21 31.16
C CYS A 4 -10.30 -13.27 30.01
N LEU A 5 -10.26 -14.42 29.35
CA LEU A 5 -9.67 -14.58 28.03
C LEU A 5 -10.48 -13.73 27.04
N PHE A 6 -9.97 -12.56 26.68
CA PHE A 6 -10.45 -11.86 25.49
C PHE A 6 -9.89 -12.59 24.27
N GLY A 7 -10.72 -13.46 23.68
CA GLY A 7 -10.46 -13.99 22.35
C GLY A 7 -10.71 -12.89 21.33
N SER A 8 -9.66 -12.46 20.63
CA SER A 8 -9.78 -11.58 19.48
C SER A 8 -10.46 -12.33 18.34
N THR A 9 -11.68 -11.95 18.03
CA THR A 9 -12.36 -12.33 16.78
C THR A 9 -11.71 -11.53 15.65
N ALA A 10 -10.99 -12.21 14.76
CA ALA A 10 -10.71 -11.67 13.44
C ALA A 10 -12.06 -11.57 12.72
N PHE A 11 -12.48 -10.34 12.41
CA PHE A 11 -13.71 -10.07 11.70
C PHE A 11 -13.49 -10.32 10.22
N SER A 12 -14.50 -10.89 9.58
CA SER A 12 -14.39 -11.43 8.23
C SER A 12 -15.20 -10.52 7.31
N CYS A 13 -14.57 -9.83 6.37
CA CYS A 13 -15.33 -9.20 5.28
C CYS A 13 -15.73 -10.25 4.22
N TYR A 14 -16.26 -11.40 4.65
CA TYR A 14 -16.99 -12.29 3.76
C TYR A 14 -18.42 -11.79 3.66
N ALA A 15 -18.70 -11.03 2.61
CA ALA A 15 -19.93 -11.29 1.89
C ALA A 15 -19.83 -12.74 1.38
N GLN A 16 -20.48 -13.69 2.07
CA GLN A 16 -20.70 -15.02 1.49
C GLN A 16 -21.38 -14.80 0.15
N GLY A 17 -20.64 -15.01 -0.94
CA GLY A 17 -21.06 -14.69 -2.29
C GLY A 17 -22.43 -15.27 -2.60
N ARG A 18 -23.46 -14.44 -2.52
CA ARG A 18 -24.58 -14.53 -3.44
C ARG A 18 -23.99 -14.21 -4.82
N GLU A 19 -24.32 -14.98 -5.84
CA GLU A 19 -23.81 -14.78 -7.22
C GLU A 19 -24.08 -13.36 -7.77
N ASP A 20 -24.91 -12.58 -7.06
CA ASP A 20 -25.33 -11.21 -7.38
C ASP A 20 -24.68 -10.11 -6.51
N GLU A 21 -23.60 -10.38 -5.76
CA GLU A 21 -22.96 -9.38 -4.88
C GLU A 21 -21.56 -8.92 -5.34
N VAL A 22 -21.24 -7.64 -5.09
CA VAL A 22 -19.90 -7.06 -5.34
C VAL A 22 -18.91 -7.60 -4.30
N VAL A 23 -17.76 -8.07 -4.78
CA VAL A 23 -16.64 -8.54 -3.94
C VAL A 23 -15.47 -7.57 -4.08
N ALA A 24 -14.84 -7.20 -2.95
CA ALA A 24 -13.60 -6.44 -2.95
C ALA A 24 -12.44 -7.32 -2.49
N ASN A 25 -11.39 -7.41 -3.30
CA ASN A 25 -10.12 -8.04 -2.93
C ASN A 25 -9.25 -7.03 -2.19
N ILE A 26 -8.77 -7.45 -1.03
CA ILE A 26 -8.02 -6.61 -0.11
C ILE A 26 -6.52 -6.66 -0.41
N ALA A 27 -5.91 -5.50 -0.65
CA ALA A 27 -4.48 -5.33 -0.64
C ALA A 27 -3.97 -5.16 0.79
N SER A 28 -3.26 -6.15 1.31
CA SER A 28 -2.72 -6.14 2.66
C SER A 28 -1.20 -6.21 2.66
N GLY A 29 -0.59 -5.55 3.63
CA GLY A 29 0.84 -5.41 3.70
C GLY A 29 1.28 -4.19 4.47
N ARG A 30 2.52 -3.80 4.23
CA ARG A 30 3.11 -2.62 4.83
C ARG A 30 3.90 -1.80 3.84
N VAL A 31 3.92 -0.50 4.09
CA VAL A 31 4.69 0.49 3.36
C VAL A 31 5.67 1.12 4.33
N VAL A 32 6.96 0.96 4.06
CA VAL A 32 8.05 1.51 4.86
C VAL A 32 8.72 2.62 4.08
N ALA A 33 8.92 3.78 4.68
CA ALA A 33 9.69 4.87 4.10
C ALA A 33 10.82 5.32 5.04
N HIS A 34 12.06 5.20 4.56
CA HIS A 34 13.25 5.79 5.15
C HIS A 34 13.52 7.13 4.46
N VAL A 35 13.06 8.20 5.10
CA VAL A 35 13.30 9.57 4.64
C VAL A 35 14.63 10.07 5.18
N THR A 36 15.51 10.56 4.30
CA THR A 36 16.79 11.20 4.63
C THR A 36 16.81 12.65 4.13
N LYS A 37 17.91 13.36 4.38
CA LYS A 37 18.10 14.71 3.82
C LYS A 37 18.27 14.72 2.30
N GLU A 38 18.75 13.64 1.69
CA GLU A 38 19.12 13.60 0.26
C GLU A 38 18.07 12.86 -0.59
N GLY A 39 17.13 12.16 0.04
CA GLY A 39 16.22 11.24 -0.65
C GLY A 39 15.28 10.48 0.26
N ILE A 40 14.30 9.81 -0.36
CA ILE A 40 13.39 8.85 0.27
C ILE A 40 13.66 7.47 -0.30
N ALA A 41 13.95 6.49 0.54
CA ALA A 41 13.96 5.08 0.17
C ALA A 41 12.67 4.47 0.71
N PHE A 42 11.95 3.68 -0.09
CA PHE A 42 10.71 3.06 0.37
C PHE A 42 10.60 1.62 -0.08
N ALA A 43 9.90 0.82 0.73
CA ALA A 43 9.60 -0.56 0.46
C ALA A 43 8.11 -0.82 0.65
N ILE A 44 7.58 -1.72 -0.17
CA ILE A 44 6.20 -2.18 -0.13
C ILE A 44 6.28 -3.68 0.01
N ILE A 45 5.71 -4.23 1.08
CA ILE A 45 5.85 -5.65 1.42
C ILE A 45 4.45 -6.22 1.54
N GLU A 46 4.15 -7.26 0.76
CA GLU A 46 2.93 -8.04 0.89
C GLU A 46 2.95 -8.79 2.23
N GLU A 47 1.89 -8.62 3.02
CA GLU A 47 1.65 -9.46 4.19
C GLU A 47 0.19 -9.84 4.15
N SER A 48 -0.08 -11.12 3.90
CA SER A 48 -1.45 -11.62 3.78
C SER A 48 -2.18 -11.48 5.11
N ALA A 49 -3.19 -10.61 5.15
CA ALA A 49 -4.14 -10.55 6.25
C ALA A 49 -5.13 -11.72 6.17
N GLU A 50 -5.46 -12.12 4.94
CA GLU A 50 -6.43 -13.15 4.61
C GLU A 50 -5.93 -14.05 3.45
N ALA A 51 -6.61 -15.16 3.20
CA ALA A 51 -6.17 -16.17 2.22
C ALA A 51 -6.08 -15.63 0.78
N ASP A 52 -6.94 -14.69 0.41
CA ASP A 52 -7.05 -14.12 -0.94
C ASP A 52 -6.51 -12.67 -1.00
N SER A 53 -5.77 -12.24 0.02
CA SER A 53 -5.12 -10.93 0.00
C SER A 53 -4.19 -10.81 -1.21
N ILE A 54 -4.23 -9.64 -1.83
CA ILE A 54 -3.35 -9.28 -2.94
C ILE A 54 -2.24 -8.33 -2.47
N PRO A 55 -1.16 -8.16 -3.24
CA PRO A 55 -0.12 -7.20 -2.87
C PRO A 55 -0.65 -5.77 -2.94
N PRO A 56 -0.08 -4.85 -2.14
CA PRO A 56 -0.33 -3.42 -2.31
C PRO A 56 -0.07 -2.97 -3.75
N ARG A 57 -0.89 -2.02 -4.22
CA ARG A 57 -0.82 -1.53 -5.61
C ARG A 57 -0.16 -0.18 -5.68
N VAL A 58 0.66 0.02 -6.71
CA VAL A 58 1.41 1.26 -6.91
C VAL A 58 0.80 2.04 -8.06
N VAL A 59 0.73 3.36 -7.91
CA VAL A 59 0.18 4.27 -8.90
C VAL A 59 1.04 5.53 -8.99
N ALA A 60 1.26 6.02 -10.20
CA ALA A 60 1.84 7.34 -10.39
C ALA A 60 0.77 8.39 -10.11
N VAL A 61 1.01 9.25 -9.13
CA VAL A 61 0.06 10.30 -8.75
C VAL A 61 0.33 11.54 -9.60
N ASP A 62 1.59 11.98 -9.62
CA ASP A 62 2.09 13.03 -10.50
C ASP A 62 3.59 12.80 -10.79
N SER A 63 4.33 13.83 -11.17
CA SER A 63 5.78 13.73 -11.44
C SER A 63 6.67 13.70 -10.19
N LEU A 64 6.13 14.10 -9.04
CA LEU A 64 6.82 14.21 -7.75
C LEU A 64 6.32 13.16 -6.73
N HIS A 65 5.15 12.57 -6.97
CA HIS A 65 4.48 11.66 -6.03
C HIS A 65 4.15 10.29 -6.62
N LEU A 66 4.34 9.29 -5.78
CA LEU A 66 3.87 7.93 -5.96
C LEU A 66 2.85 7.59 -4.88
N GLY A 67 1.79 6.90 -5.28
CA GLY A 67 0.76 6.39 -4.38
C GLY A 67 0.91 4.88 -4.17
N VAL A 68 0.72 4.43 -2.94
CA VAL A 68 0.57 3.01 -2.60
C VAL A 68 -0.81 2.78 -2.02
N MET A 69 -1.58 1.92 -2.68
CA MET A 69 -2.94 1.57 -2.32
C MET A 69 -3.00 0.31 -1.46
N LEU A 70 -3.75 0.40 -0.36
CA LEU A 70 -4.03 -0.67 0.59
C LEU A 70 -5.56 -0.77 0.80
N GLY A 71 -6.05 -1.91 1.30
CA GLY A 71 -7.49 -2.13 1.49
C GLY A 71 -8.22 -2.57 0.22
N ALA A 72 -9.46 -2.14 0.06
CA ALA A 72 -10.33 -2.54 -1.05
C ALA A 72 -9.88 -1.90 -2.39
N VAL A 73 -8.89 -2.51 -3.05
CA VAL A 73 -8.25 -1.95 -4.27
C VAL A 73 -8.74 -2.58 -5.57
N GLU A 74 -9.30 -3.79 -5.50
CA GLU A 74 -9.78 -4.53 -6.67
C GLU A 74 -11.21 -5.01 -6.41
N TRP A 75 -12.12 -4.70 -7.33
CA TRP A 75 -13.56 -4.85 -7.17
C TRP A 75 -14.14 -5.73 -8.26
N ILE A 76 -14.95 -6.72 -7.91
CA ILE A 76 -15.59 -7.63 -8.85
C ILE A 76 -17.09 -7.37 -8.77
N LEU A 77 -17.66 -6.83 -9.85
CA LEU A 77 -19.10 -6.59 -9.94
C LEU A 77 -19.86 -7.90 -10.24
N PRO A 78 -21.10 -8.03 -9.78
CA PRO A 78 -21.93 -9.19 -10.09
C PRO A 78 -22.21 -9.28 -11.58
N GLY A 79 -22.11 -10.49 -12.12
CA GLY A 79 -22.29 -10.77 -13.54
C GLY A 79 -21.31 -11.82 -14.06
N LYS A 80 -21.80 -12.70 -14.92
CA LYS A 80 -21.00 -13.76 -15.54
C LYS A 80 -19.88 -13.11 -16.39
N ASP A 81 -18.63 -13.50 -16.10
CA ASP A 81 -17.40 -13.01 -16.75
C ASP A 81 -16.98 -11.55 -16.44
N ALA A 82 -17.45 -10.96 -15.33
CA ALA A 82 -17.01 -9.63 -14.90
C ALA A 82 -15.50 -9.60 -14.64
N LYS A 83 -14.77 -8.73 -15.36
CA LYS A 83 -13.36 -8.48 -15.09
C LYS A 83 -13.23 -7.66 -13.81
N PRO A 84 -12.21 -7.93 -12.97
CA PRO A 84 -11.94 -7.09 -11.82
C PRO A 84 -11.69 -5.64 -12.24
N ILE A 85 -12.41 -4.72 -11.60
CA ILE A 85 -12.18 -3.28 -11.64
C ILE A 85 -11.03 -2.98 -10.69
N ARG A 86 -9.97 -2.36 -11.20
CA ARG A 86 -8.74 -2.12 -10.44
C ARG A 86 -8.59 -0.62 -10.26
N LEU A 87 -8.62 -0.14 -9.01
CA LEU A 87 -8.66 1.30 -8.70
C LEU A 87 -7.48 2.06 -9.29
N GLU A 88 -6.29 1.45 -9.34
CA GLU A 88 -5.10 2.05 -9.93
C GLU A 88 -5.27 2.37 -11.41
N LYS A 89 -6.00 1.53 -12.14
CA LYS A 89 -6.27 1.75 -13.57
C LYS A 89 -7.32 2.85 -13.77
N MET A 90 -8.36 2.89 -12.93
CA MET A 90 -9.39 3.93 -13.01
C MET A 90 -8.81 5.33 -12.81
N ILE A 91 -7.90 5.47 -11.84
CA ILE A 91 -7.40 6.77 -11.42
C ILE A 91 -6.26 7.26 -12.32
N SER A 92 -5.43 6.35 -12.84
CA SER A 92 -4.44 6.69 -13.87
C SER A 92 -5.08 7.40 -15.07
N HIS A 93 -6.29 6.99 -15.48
CA HIS A 93 -7.03 7.67 -16.54
C HIS A 93 -7.53 9.07 -16.13
N ILE A 94 -7.98 9.26 -14.89
CA ILE A 94 -8.47 10.55 -14.39
C ILE A 94 -7.34 11.59 -14.30
N ALA A 95 -6.16 11.17 -13.80
CA ALA A 95 -4.98 12.03 -13.70
C ALA A 95 -4.46 12.47 -15.07
N THR A 96 -4.50 11.59 -16.08
CA THR A 96 -4.11 11.95 -17.46
C THR A 96 -5.12 12.85 -18.16
N GLY A 97 -6.43 12.73 -17.87
CA GLY A 97 -7.48 13.54 -18.47
C GLY A 97 -7.55 14.98 -17.93
N ARG A 98 -7.30 15.19 -16.64
CA ARG A 98 -7.27 16.54 -16.01
C ARG A 98 -5.99 17.33 -16.29
N ARG A 99 -4.90 16.66 -16.71
CA ARG A 99 -3.61 17.30 -17.04
C ARG A 99 -3.64 18.23 -18.26
N SER A 100 -4.76 18.29 -19.00
CA SER A 100 -4.94 19.19 -20.14
C SER A 100 -5.28 20.64 -19.75
N GLU A 101 -5.66 20.96 -18.51
CA GLU A 101 -6.30 22.27 -18.23
C GLU A 101 -5.93 23.03 -16.93
N ALA A 102 -5.07 22.57 -16.03
CA ALA A 102 -4.84 23.31 -14.77
C ALA A 102 -3.36 23.64 -14.47
N SER A 103 -3.09 24.94 -14.38
CA SER A 103 -1.88 25.58 -13.89
C SER A 103 -1.93 25.82 -12.37
N SER A 104 -0.81 25.55 -11.69
CA SER A 104 -0.28 26.33 -10.55
C SER A 104 -1.24 26.65 -9.39
N GLU A 105 -1.54 25.67 -8.53
CA GLU A 105 -1.91 25.93 -7.12
C GLU A 105 -1.69 24.64 -6.31
N MET A 106 -0.66 24.60 -5.48
CA MET A 106 -0.06 23.32 -5.06
C MET A 106 -0.50 22.80 -3.69
N ALA A 107 -1.06 23.66 -2.83
CA ALA A 107 -1.80 23.21 -1.64
C ALA A 107 -3.19 22.61 -1.99
N SER A 108 -3.66 22.92 -3.21
CA SER A 108 -4.90 22.38 -3.80
C SER A 108 -4.73 20.95 -4.34
N ASP A 109 -3.49 20.50 -4.61
CA ASP A 109 -3.24 19.21 -5.27
C ASP A 109 -3.50 17.99 -4.37
N LEU A 110 -3.06 18.03 -3.10
CA LEU A 110 -3.23 16.91 -2.16
C LEU A 110 -4.70 16.67 -1.75
N GLU A 111 -5.48 17.73 -1.52
CA GLU A 111 -6.92 17.58 -1.31
C GLU A 111 -7.61 17.11 -2.59
N THR A 112 -7.20 17.62 -3.76
CA THR A 112 -7.72 17.20 -5.07
C THR A 112 -7.45 15.72 -5.33
N ILE A 113 -6.26 15.22 -5.00
CA ILE A 113 -5.92 13.78 -5.05
C ILE A 113 -6.89 13.02 -4.13
N GLY A 114 -7.01 13.45 -2.88
CA GLY A 114 -7.90 12.83 -1.90
C GLY A 114 -9.35 12.70 -2.42
N VAL A 115 -9.87 13.77 -3.00
CA VAL A 115 -11.23 13.85 -3.58
C VAL A 115 -11.35 13.00 -4.85
N ALA A 116 -10.36 13.00 -5.75
CA ALA A 116 -10.42 12.21 -6.98
C ALA A 116 -10.53 10.71 -6.70
N TYR A 117 -9.79 10.24 -5.70
CA TYR A 117 -9.88 8.86 -5.21
C TYR A 117 -11.24 8.58 -4.57
N LEU A 118 -11.76 9.51 -3.77
CA LEU A 118 -13.10 9.39 -3.18
C LEU A 118 -14.19 9.27 -4.27
N GLU A 119 -14.11 10.09 -5.32
CA GLU A 119 -15.04 10.08 -6.45
C GLU A 119 -14.99 8.76 -7.22
N ALA A 120 -13.81 8.16 -7.38
CA ALA A 120 -13.66 6.85 -8.01
C ALA A 120 -14.18 5.70 -7.13
N LEU A 121 -13.98 5.79 -5.81
CA LEU A 121 -14.33 4.75 -4.85
C LEU A 121 -15.85 4.71 -4.54
N ARG A 122 -16.50 5.87 -4.46
CA ARG A 122 -17.95 6.00 -4.15
C ARG A 122 -18.87 5.06 -4.95
N PRO A 123 -18.87 5.07 -6.29
CA PRO A 123 -19.80 4.26 -7.06
C PRO A 123 -19.57 2.74 -6.88
N LEU A 124 -18.37 2.32 -6.47
CA LEU A 124 -18.06 0.92 -6.18
C LEU A 124 -18.56 0.54 -4.78
N ALA A 125 -18.24 1.36 -3.79
CA ALA A 125 -18.65 1.13 -2.41
C ALA A 125 -20.17 1.23 -2.22
N GLU A 126 -20.88 2.06 -3.00
CA GLU A 126 -22.34 2.16 -2.98
C GLU A 126 -23.04 0.85 -3.38
N GLN A 127 -22.35 -0.07 -4.07
CA GLN A 127 -22.85 -1.40 -4.43
C GLN A 127 -22.69 -2.42 -3.29
N LEU A 128 -22.01 -2.07 -2.19
CA LEU A 128 -21.90 -2.91 -1.00
C LEU A 128 -23.24 -2.85 -0.26
N HIS A 129 -24.08 -3.84 -0.50
CA HIS A 129 -25.44 -3.89 0.01
C HIS A 129 -25.64 -4.76 1.24
N HIS A 130 -24.62 -5.51 1.67
CA HIS A 130 -24.67 -6.24 2.94
C HIS A 130 -23.68 -5.64 3.93
N LYS A 131 -23.83 -6.06 5.19
CA LYS A 131 -22.94 -5.62 6.26
C LYS A 131 -21.51 -6.05 5.93
N VAL A 132 -20.61 -5.08 5.87
CA VAL A 132 -19.18 -5.30 5.75
C VAL A 132 -18.59 -5.25 7.15
N GLU A 133 -17.82 -6.27 7.51
CA GLU A 133 -17.14 -6.32 8.80
C GLU A 133 -15.75 -5.70 8.67
N LEU A 134 -15.58 -4.50 9.22
CA LEU A 134 -14.28 -3.86 9.43
C LEU A 134 -14.09 -3.59 10.93
N GLY A 135 -12.85 -3.48 11.38
CA GLY A 135 -12.54 -2.93 12.70
C GLY A 135 -13.13 -1.52 12.89
N PRO A 136 -13.36 -1.07 14.15
CA PRO A 136 -14.04 0.21 14.44
C PRO A 136 -13.34 1.45 13.83
N ASP A 137 -12.03 1.37 13.64
CA ASP A 137 -11.22 2.43 13.02
C ASP A 137 -10.54 1.97 11.73
N GLU A 138 -10.85 0.76 11.24
CA GLU A 138 -10.24 0.22 10.05
C GLU A 138 -10.84 0.90 8.80
N PRO A 139 -10.01 1.56 7.97
CA PRO A 139 -10.51 2.16 6.74
C PRO A 139 -10.84 1.09 5.70
N LEU A 140 -11.80 1.40 4.83
CA LEU A 140 -12.14 0.56 3.67
C LEU A 140 -10.96 0.52 2.68
N PHE A 141 -10.24 1.63 2.57
CA PHE A 141 -9.14 1.83 1.64
C PHE A 141 -8.16 2.87 2.21
N GLU A 142 -6.86 2.66 1.99
CA GLU A 142 -5.83 3.64 2.30
C GLU A 142 -4.98 3.96 1.08
N LEU A 143 -4.51 5.21 1.03
CA LEU A 143 -3.52 5.67 0.06
C LEU A 143 -2.35 6.32 0.79
N VAL A 144 -1.17 5.71 0.64
CA VAL A 144 0.09 6.29 1.12
C VAL A 144 0.73 7.08 -0.03
N ILE A 145 0.86 8.38 0.15
CA ILE A 145 1.55 9.26 -0.80
C ILE A 145 3.00 9.40 -0.35
N ILE A 146 3.94 9.12 -1.26
CA ILE A 146 5.39 9.25 -1.04
C ILE A 146 5.95 10.13 -2.14
N GLY A 147 6.66 11.19 -1.77
CA GLY A 147 7.25 12.07 -2.78
C GLY A 147 7.87 13.34 -2.21
N TYR A 148 7.91 14.36 -3.05
CA TYR A 148 8.45 15.66 -2.68
C TYR A 148 7.36 16.73 -2.77
N GLY A 149 7.16 17.40 -1.64
CA GLY A 149 6.37 18.60 -1.59
C GLY A 149 6.99 19.65 -2.52
N PRO A 150 6.16 20.42 -3.21
CA PRO A 150 6.63 21.30 -4.26
C PRO A 150 7.28 22.58 -3.71
N GLU A 151 7.80 23.45 -4.58
CA GLU A 151 8.50 24.70 -4.18
C GLU A 151 9.69 24.49 -3.21
N ASN A 152 10.36 23.34 -3.28
CA ASN A 152 11.44 22.94 -2.36
C ASN A 152 10.98 22.75 -0.90
N TYR A 153 9.71 22.41 -0.67
CA TYR A 153 9.21 22.01 0.66
C TYR A 153 10.00 20.83 1.23
N GLY A 154 10.41 19.90 0.35
CA GLY A 154 11.24 18.74 0.69
C GLY A 154 10.44 17.44 0.70
N PRO A 155 11.03 16.36 1.23
CA PRO A 155 10.39 15.04 1.20
C PRO A 155 9.15 15.02 2.10
N GLU A 156 8.10 14.34 1.64
CA GLU A 156 6.86 14.16 2.39
C GLU A 156 6.29 12.75 2.25
N VAL A 157 5.61 12.32 3.30
CA VAL A 157 4.85 11.08 3.33
C VAL A 157 3.50 11.36 3.98
N TRP A 158 2.42 11.06 3.28
CA TRP A 158 1.05 11.29 3.74
C TRP A 158 0.26 9.98 3.72
N LEU A 159 -0.64 9.82 4.69
CA LEU A 159 -1.61 8.74 4.74
C LEU A 159 -3.01 9.29 4.57
N TYR A 160 -3.77 8.72 3.63
CA TYR A 160 -5.18 9.03 3.39
C TYR A 160 -6.00 7.80 3.75
N GLU A 161 -6.89 7.93 4.73
CA GLU A 161 -7.75 6.86 5.21
C GLU A 161 -9.19 7.09 4.78
N TYR A 162 -9.74 6.20 3.96
CA TYR A 162 -11.10 6.27 3.46
C TYR A 162 -11.98 5.32 4.27
N ARG A 163 -12.65 5.88 5.27
CA ARG A 163 -13.61 5.14 6.11
C ARG A 163 -14.98 5.08 5.44
N MET A 164 -15.81 4.15 5.88
CA MET A 164 -17.19 4.02 5.41
C MET A 164 -18.18 3.97 6.57
N GLU A 165 -19.41 4.33 6.28
CA GLU A 165 -20.57 4.11 7.14
C GLU A 165 -21.59 3.26 6.40
N GLN A 166 -22.31 2.41 7.15
CA GLN A 166 -23.42 1.63 6.62
C GLN A 166 -24.69 1.91 7.41
N GLU A 167 -25.73 2.36 6.70
CA GLU A 167 -27.07 2.59 7.27
C GLU A 167 -27.99 1.43 6.89
N ALA A 168 -28.70 0.87 7.87
CA ALA A 168 -29.66 -0.20 7.61
C ALA A 168 -30.85 0.32 6.78
N LEU A 169 -31.16 -0.37 5.69
CA LEU A 169 -32.37 -0.20 4.91
C LEU A 169 -33.40 -1.27 5.32
N ARG A 170 -34.41 -1.53 4.46
CA ARG A 170 -35.39 -2.59 4.72
C ARG A 170 -34.76 -3.97 4.51
N GLY A 171 -34.97 -4.88 5.46
CA GLY A 171 -34.42 -6.23 5.42
C GLY A 171 -32.93 -6.24 5.79
N ASP A 172 -32.15 -7.10 5.12
CA ASP A 172 -30.70 -7.23 5.35
C ASP A 172 -29.86 -6.29 4.47
N TYR A 173 -30.52 -5.32 3.82
CA TYR A 173 -29.86 -4.36 2.94
C TYR A 173 -29.24 -3.22 3.72
N MET A 174 -28.02 -2.86 3.36
CA MET A 174 -27.26 -1.73 3.86
C MET A 174 -27.08 -0.69 2.74
N LYS A 175 -27.16 0.58 3.13
CA LYS A 175 -26.70 1.69 2.31
C LYS A 175 -25.28 2.05 2.75
N THR A 176 -24.32 1.83 1.87
CA THR A 176 -22.91 2.13 2.16
C THR A 176 -22.54 3.51 1.65
N ARG A 177 -21.84 4.30 2.47
CA ARG A 177 -21.33 5.62 2.14
C ARG A 177 -19.87 5.74 2.54
N VAL A 178 -19.01 6.11 1.59
CA VAL A 178 -17.61 6.41 1.88
C VAL A 178 -17.48 7.86 2.34
N LEU A 179 -16.77 8.05 3.45
CA LEU A 179 -16.50 9.36 4.05
C LEU A 179 -15.37 10.08 3.30
N ARG A 180 -15.24 11.40 3.51
CA ARG A 180 -14.03 12.10 3.05
C ARG A 180 -12.81 11.49 3.74
N PRO A 181 -11.65 11.43 3.04
CA PRO A 181 -10.47 10.83 3.64
C PRO A 181 -10.03 11.63 4.87
N HIS A 182 -9.64 10.90 5.92
CA HIS A 182 -8.82 11.47 6.98
C HIS A 182 -7.37 11.47 6.51
N THR A 183 -6.70 12.61 6.63
CA THR A 183 -5.33 12.80 6.11
C THR A 183 -4.35 13.05 7.25
N THR A 184 -3.30 12.25 7.30
CA THR A 184 -2.23 12.35 8.30
C THR A 184 -0.89 12.58 7.62
N GLN A 185 -0.16 13.63 8.05
CA GLN A 185 1.22 13.84 7.62
C GLN A 185 2.14 12.94 8.45
N LEU A 186 2.72 11.92 7.83
CA LEU A 186 3.65 11.01 8.48
C LEU A 186 5.09 11.54 8.42
N TYR A 187 5.40 12.32 7.38
CA TYR A 187 6.66 13.04 7.28
C TYR A 187 6.47 14.35 6.48
N PRO A 188 7.15 15.45 6.85
CA PRO A 188 7.89 15.64 8.09
C PRO A 188 6.99 15.50 9.32
N PRO A 189 7.51 14.98 10.45
CA PRO A 189 6.72 14.86 11.67
C PRO A 189 6.48 16.24 12.28
N GLU A 190 5.60 16.33 13.27
CA GLU A 190 5.33 17.62 13.92
C GLU A 190 6.58 18.20 14.59
N LYS A 191 6.54 19.49 14.91
CA LYS A 191 7.68 20.16 15.54
C LYS A 191 8.05 19.46 16.85
N HIS A 192 9.32 19.08 16.99
CA HIS A 192 9.90 18.33 18.11
C HIS A 192 9.59 16.83 18.13
N GLU A 193 8.81 16.32 17.19
CA GLU A 193 8.64 14.88 17.05
C GLU A 193 9.88 14.22 16.43
N PRO A 194 10.11 12.93 16.75
CA PRO A 194 11.28 12.23 16.28
C PRO A 194 11.21 11.95 14.78
N LYS A 195 12.35 12.06 14.07
CA LYS A 195 12.43 11.80 12.62
C LYS A 195 12.73 10.32 12.40
N ALA A 196 11.76 9.49 12.77
CA ALA A 196 11.83 8.05 12.75
C ALA A 196 11.59 7.46 11.34
N LEU A 197 11.78 6.14 11.22
CA LEU A 197 11.34 5.37 10.07
C LEU A 197 9.80 5.41 10.02
N VAL A 198 9.24 5.72 8.85
CA VAL A 198 7.78 5.70 8.65
C VAL A 198 7.36 4.29 8.23
N GLU A 199 6.36 3.72 8.89
CA GLU A 199 5.80 2.42 8.54
C GLU A 199 4.27 2.46 8.67
N VAL A 200 3.57 2.26 7.55
CA VAL A 200 2.11 2.12 7.44
C VAL A 200 1.79 0.65 7.24
N ARG A 201 0.75 0.16 7.90
CA ARG A 201 0.34 -1.25 7.85
C ARG A 201 -1.15 -1.35 7.61
N TYR A 202 -1.54 -2.25 6.72
CA TYR A 202 -2.94 -2.56 6.48
C TYR A 202 -3.17 -4.09 6.49
N PRO A 203 -4.13 -4.58 7.29
CA PRO A 203 -4.94 -3.83 8.24
C PRO A 203 -4.09 -3.26 9.40
N PRO A 204 -4.59 -2.27 10.18
CA PRO A 204 -3.81 -1.64 11.24
C PRO A 204 -3.30 -2.60 12.33
N ASP A 205 -3.97 -3.74 12.52
CA ASP A 205 -3.65 -4.78 13.50
C ASP A 205 -2.80 -5.93 12.93
N LEU A 206 -2.25 -5.75 11.72
CA LEU A 206 -1.35 -6.70 11.08
C LEU A 206 -0.24 -7.14 12.05
N ARG A 207 -0.03 -8.46 12.15
CA ARG A 207 0.78 -9.05 13.23
C ARG A 207 2.27 -8.84 13.01
N GLY A 208 3.03 -8.85 14.11
CA GLY A 208 4.50 -8.76 14.08
C GLY A 208 5.01 -7.35 14.38
N PRO A 209 6.32 -7.22 14.68
CA PRO A 209 6.94 -5.94 14.99
C PRO A 209 7.16 -5.09 13.73
N THR A 210 7.06 -3.77 13.86
CA THR A 210 7.57 -2.82 12.84
C THR A 210 9.09 -2.89 12.76
N PHE A 211 9.69 -2.46 11.66
CA PHE A 211 11.14 -2.38 11.52
C PHE A 211 11.78 -1.48 12.58
N GLN A 212 11.13 -0.37 12.94
CA GLN A 212 11.56 0.48 14.06
C GLN A 212 11.66 -0.32 15.37
N VAL A 213 10.66 -1.17 15.65
CA VAL A 213 10.64 -2.03 16.85
C VAL A 213 11.69 -3.13 16.77
N MET A 214 11.86 -3.77 15.61
CA MET A 214 12.88 -4.80 15.40
C MET A 214 14.30 -4.25 15.64
N ILE A 215 14.58 -3.05 15.11
CA ILE A 215 15.86 -2.36 15.30
C ILE A 215 16.09 -2.08 16.79
N ARG A 216 15.16 -1.39 17.46
CA ARG A 216 15.31 -1.03 18.89
C ARG A 216 15.39 -2.23 19.83
N ARG A 217 14.81 -3.37 19.45
CA ARG A 217 14.87 -4.62 20.24
C ARG A 217 16.10 -5.46 19.93
N ASN A 218 16.97 -5.00 19.02
CA ASN A 218 18.11 -5.75 18.52
C ASN A 218 17.70 -7.15 18.05
N ASP A 219 16.66 -7.20 17.22
CA ASP A 219 16.16 -8.45 16.63
C ASP A 219 17.32 -9.21 15.95
N PRO A 220 17.45 -10.55 16.11
CA PRO A 220 18.59 -11.31 15.61
C PRO A 220 18.85 -11.14 14.11
N GLU A 221 17.81 -11.03 13.28
CA GLU A 221 17.98 -10.81 11.84
C GLU A 221 18.49 -9.40 11.55
N VAL A 222 17.95 -8.40 12.25
CA VAL A 222 18.45 -7.01 12.14
C VAL A 222 19.90 -6.93 12.58
N ALA A 223 20.25 -7.53 13.72
CA ALA A 223 21.60 -7.55 14.26
C ALA A 223 22.59 -8.21 13.28
N ARG A 224 22.19 -9.32 12.65
CA ARG A 224 22.99 -10.01 11.62
C ARG A 224 23.24 -9.11 10.41
N ILE A 225 22.23 -8.39 9.94
CA ILE A 225 22.34 -7.46 8.82
C ILE A 225 23.21 -6.26 9.21
N ALA A 226 22.92 -5.62 10.34
CA ALA A 226 23.68 -4.48 10.84
C ALA A 226 25.16 -4.81 11.08
N GLY A 227 25.47 -6.04 11.52
CA GLY A 227 26.84 -6.51 11.73
C GLY A 227 27.56 -6.93 10.44
N SER A 228 26.86 -7.06 9.32
CA SER A 228 27.44 -7.48 8.04
C SER A 228 28.18 -6.37 7.30
N ASP A 229 27.84 -5.10 7.55
CA ASP A 229 28.48 -3.92 6.97
C ASP A 229 28.49 -2.78 8.00
N PRO A 230 29.65 -2.18 8.34
CA PRO A 230 29.74 -1.02 9.24
C PRO A 230 28.86 0.17 8.84
N ARG A 231 28.52 0.31 7.54
CA ARG A 231 27.57 1.32 7.06
C ARG A 231 26.17 1.07 7.61
N PHE A 232 25.73 -0.19 7.68
CA PHE A 232 24.42 -0.56 8.19
C PHE A 232 24.31 -0.34 9.69
N THR A 233 25.37 -0.61 10.45
CA THR A 233 25.43 -0.27 11.88
C THR A 233 25.16 1.23 12.10
N LYS A 234 25.77 2.10 11.29
CA LYS A 234 25.52 3.55 11.38
C LYS A 234 24.07 3.92 11.07
N VAL A 235 23.44 3.22 10.12
CA VAL A 235 22.02 3.43 9.79
C VAL A 235 21.15 3.02 10.98
N THR A 236 21.38 1.85 11.58
CA THR A 236 20.62 1.40 12.74
C THR A 236 20.81 2.32 13.94
N ASP A 237 22.04 2.77 14.22
CA ASP A 237 22.33 3.72 15.30
C ASP A 237 21.53 5.03 15.14
N LYS A 238 21.38 5.50 13.90
CA LYS A 238 20.58 6.71 13.60
C LYS A 238 19.09 6.47 13.77
N ILE A 239 18.59 5.30 13.41
CA ILE A 239 17.18 4.93 13.60
C ILE A 239 16.86 4.78 15.09
N GLU A 240 17.75 4.15 15.86
CA GLU A 240 17.60 4.01 17.32
C GLU A 240 17.60 5.35 18.04
N ALA A 241 18.41 6.30 17.59
CA ALA A 241 18.48 7.65 18.11
C ALA A 241 17.34 8.58 17.61
N ASP A 242 16.36 8.04 16.88
CA ASP A 242 15.27 8.79 16.25
C ASP A 242 15.71 9.93 15.31
N GLN A 243 16.84 9.68 14.65
CA GLN A 243 17.45 10.56 13.66
C GLN A 243 17.64 9.81 12.34
N ALA A 244 16.65 9.01 11.93
CA ALA A 244 16.72 8.22 10.70
C ALA A 244 17.05 9.12 9.48
N ASN A 245 16.57 10.36 9.51
CA ASN A 245 16.82 11.35 8.47
C ASN A 245 18.27 11.84 8.35
N ALA A 246 19.10 11.59 9.36
CA ALA A 246 20.52 11.94 9.36
C ALA A 246 21.41 10.83 8.81
N ALA A 247 20.85 9.67 8.45
CA ALA A 247 21.57 8.63 7.73
C ALA A 247 21.96 9.10 6.33
N LYS A 248 23.11 8.61 5.83
CA LYS A 248 23.50 8.79 4.44
C LYS A 248 22.54 8.02 3.55
N PHE A 249 22.05 8.66 2.48
CA PHE A 249 20.96 8.09 1.69
C PHE A 249 21.28 6.75 1.03
N THR A 250 22.45 6.62 0.42
CA THR A 250 22.88 5.35 -0.20
C THR A 250 22.92 4.21 0.81
N ASP A 251 23.34 4.48 2.04
CA ASP A 251 23.46 3.46 3.07
C ASP A 251 22.09 3.08 3.62
N ALA A 252 21.16 4.05 3.72
CA ALA A 252 19.76 3.80 4.08
C ALA A 252 19.04 2.95 3.02
N VAL A 253 19.27 3.23 1.73
CA VAL A 253 18.74 2.43 0.61
C VAL A 253 19.23 0.99 0.68
N ASP A 254 20.56 0.80 0.76
CA ASP A 254 21.17 -0.53 0.81
C ASP A 254 20.71 -1.32 2.05
N PHE A 255 20.61 -0.65 3.20
CA PHE A 255 20.14 -1.25 4.45
C PHE A 255 18.68 -1.67 4.36
N LEU A 256 17.79 -0.79 3.87
CA LEU A 256 16.37 -1.11 3.71
C LEU A 256 16.20 -2.29 2.76
N HIS A 257 16.94 -2.34 1.65
CA HIS A 257 16.91 -3.46 0.72
C HIS A 257 17.35 -4.77 1.37
N ALA A 258 18.46 -4.76 2.11
CA ALA A 258 18.93 -5.95 2.83
C ALA A 258 17.93 -6.41 3.90
N LEU A 259 17.32 -5.47 4.63
CA LEU A 259 16.33 -5.74 5.66
C LEU A 259 15.05 -6.36 5.07
N VAL A 260 14.54 -5.80 3.98
CA VAL A 260 13.36 -6.34 3.27
C VAL A 260 13.66 -7.73 2.73
N LEU A 261 14.80 -7.93 2.07
CA LEU A 261 15.19 -9.23 1.52
C LEU A 261 15.25 -10.33 2.59
N ALA A 262 15.75 -9.98 3.79
CA ALA A 262 15.87 -10.93 4.89
C ALA A 262 14.53 -11.23 5.60
N THR A 263 13.60 -10.27 5.61
CA THR A 263 12.37 -10.36 6.42
C THR A 263 11.09 -10.65 5.63
N ALA A 264 11.07 -10.37 4.32
CA ALA A 264 9.91 -10.63 3.47
C ALA A 264 9.61 -12.13 3.29
N GLY A 265 10.60 -13.01 3.49
CA GLY A 265 10.41 -14.46 3.37
C GLY A 265 9.98 -14.85 1.95
N LYS A 266 8.74 -15.32 1.79
CA LYS A 266 8.15 -15.68 0.49
C LYS A 266 7.19 -14.60 -0.05
N SER A 267 6.96 -13.53 0.71
CA SER A 267 6.10 -12.44 0.30
C SER A 267 6.68 -11.68 -0.89
N ARG A 268 5.81 -11.18 -1.77
CA ARG A 268 6.22 -10.24 -2.80
C ARG A 268 6.55 -8.90 -2.17
N PHE A 269 7.51 -8.20 -2.74
CA PHE A 269 7.84 -6.85 -2.33
C PHE A 269 8.30 -6.01 -3.52
N ALA A 270 8.21 -4.70 -3.37
CA ALA A 270 8.78 -3.71 -4.27
C ALA A 270 9.61 -2.73 -3.45
N LEU A 271 10.64 -2.15 -4.07
CA LEU A 271 11.53 -1.19 -3.42
C LEU A 271 11.90 -0.09 -4.41
N GLY A 272 11.66 1.15 -4.02
CA GLY A 272 11.94 2.31 -4.84
C GLY A 272 12.67 3.39 -4.07
N LYS A 273 13.11 4.41 -4.79
CA LYS A 273 13.76 5.59 -4.24
C LYS A 273 13.32 6.85 -4.95
N PHE A 274 13.33 7.95 -4.21
CA PHE A 274 13.32 9.30 -4.74
C PHE A 274 14.64 9.96 -4.35
N GLU A 275 15.43 10.36 -5.35
CA GLU A 275 16.65 11.14 -5.15
C GLU A 275 16.40 12.62 -5.47
N GLU A 276 16.85 13.51 -4.59
CA GLU A 276 16.79 14.95 -4.85
C GLU A 276 17.51 15.28 -6.18
N GLY A 277 16.81 15.94 -7.09
CA GLY A 277 17.33 16.31 -8.42
C GLY A 277 17.40 15.20 -9.47
N ARG A 278 17.13 13.93 -9.11
CA ARG A 278 17.04 12.81 -10.08
C ARG A 278 15.64 12.19 -10.18
N GLY A 279 14.78 12.44 -9.21
CA GLY A 279 13.40 11.96 -9.20
C GLY A 279 13.30 10.50 -8.78
N PHE A 280 12.22 9.87 -9.23
CA PHE A 280 11.84 8.50 -8.87
C PHE A 280 12.60 7.44 -9.65
N ASP A 281 13.01 6.35 -8.98
CA ASP A 281 13.61 5.17 -9.59
C ASP A 281 13.26 3.87 -8.82
N TRP A 282 13.09 2.76 -9.56
CA TRP A 282 12.86 1.44 -8.98
C TRP A 282 14.18 0.74 -8.70
N ILE A 283 14.33 0.20 -7.50
CA ILE A 283 15.43 -0.72 -7.16
C ILE A 283 14.97 -2.16 -7.38
N VAL A 284 13.76 -2.48 -6.91
CA VAL A 284 13.02 -3.70 -7.21
C VAL A 284 11.62 -3.29 -7.64
N PRO A 285 11.27 -3.36 -8.94
CA PRO A 285 9.94 -2.98 -9.40
C PRO A 285 8.88 -3.97 -8.88
N PRO A 286 7.63 -3.52 -8.67
CA PRO A 286 6.54 -4.44 -8.32
C PRO A 286 6.32 -5.45 -9.44
N GLU A 287 6.01 -6.68 -9.07
CA GLU A 287 5.57 -7.68 -10.05
C GLU A 287 4.29 -7.20 -10.72
N GLU A 288 4.29 -7.11 -12.06
CA GLU A 288 3.06 -6.83 -12.78
C GLU A 288 2.06 -7.96 -12.51
N PRO A 289 0.84 -7.63 -12.02
CA PRO A 289 -0.19 -8.63 -11.85
C PRO A 289 -0.49 -9.25 -13.21
N VAL A 290 -0.15 -10.53 -13.36
CA VAL A 290 -0.44 -11.32 -14.55
C VAL A 290 -1.95 -11.23 -14.78
N GLU A 291 -2.38 -10.48 -15.82
CA GLU A 291 -3.74 -10.63 -16.32
C GLU A 291 -3.86 -12.11 -16.66
N LYS A 292 -4.70 -12.85 -15.92
CA LYS A 292 -4.94 -14.28 -16.20
C LYS A 292 -5.29 -14.34 -17.69
N ALA A 293 -4.32 -14.77 -18.50
CA ALA A 293 -4.50 -14.84 -19.93
C ALA A 293 -5.75 -15.68 -20.13
N LYS A 294 -6.73 -15.14 -20.86
CA LYS A 294 -7.89 -15.94 -21.26
C LYS A 294 -7.30 -17.23 -21.82
N GLU A 295 -7.62 -18.34 -21.18
CA GLU A 295 -7.33 -19.65 -21.74
C GLU A 295 -7.94 -19.62 -23.13
N ASP A 296 -7.09 -19.64 -24.15
CA ASP A 296 -7.53 -19.60 -25.54
C ASP A 296 -8.26 -20.91 -25.79
N LYS A 297 -9.58 -20.89 -25.57
CA LYS A 297 -10.48 -22.03 -25.77
C LYS A 297 -10.48 -22.52 -27.22
N ASN A 298 -9.80 -21.81 -28.13
CA ASN A 298 -9.60 -22.15 -29.53
C ASN A 298 -8.15 -22.48 -29.90
N ARG A 299 -7.25 -22.76 -28.95
CA ARG A 299 -5.89 -23.22 -29.30
C ARG A 299 -5.95 -24.64 -29.89
N PRO A 300 -5.53 -24.87 -31.15
CA PRO A 300 -5.45 -26.21 -31.72
C PRO A 300 -4.48 -27.08 -30.91
N ALA A 301 -4.79 -28.37 -30.74
CA ALA A 301 -4.01 -29.31 -29.90
C ALA A 301 -2.52 -29.46 -30.30
N GLU A 302 -2.16 -29.00 -31.50
CA GLU A 302 -0.83 -29.12 -32.09
C GLU A 302 -0.02 -27.81 -32.06
N ALA A 303 -0.56 -26.72 -31.49
CA ALA A 303 0.15 -25.44 -31.44
C ALA A 303 1.40 -25.55 -30.53
N PRO A 304 2.62 -25.20 -31.02
CA PRO A 304 3.84 -25.31 -30.24
C PRO A 304 3.76 -24.46 -28.97
N SER A 305 4.18 -25.01 -27.82
CA SER A 305 4.24 -24.31 -26.54
C SER A 305 5.66 -24.40 -25.99
N LEU A 306 6.13 -23.32 -25.36
CA LEU A 306 7.46 -23.20 -24.74
C LEU A 306 7.71 -24.18 -23.58
N MET A 307 6.73 -25.03 -23.24
CA MET A 307 6.76 -26.00 -22.13
C MET A 307 6.89 -27.46 -22.61
N ARG A 308 6.90 -27.76 -23.91
CA ARG A 308 7.19 -29.11 -24.42
C ARG A 308 8.62 -29.19 -24.93
N LYS A 309 9.43 -30.11 -24.37
CA LYS A 309 10.68 -30.51 -25.01
C LYS A 309 10.38 -31.11 -26.38
N PRO A 310 11.18 -30.80 -27.43
CA PRO A 310 11.02 -31.44 -28.73
C PRO A 310 11.15 -32.96 -28.55
N LYS A 311 10.22 -33.71 -29.15
CA LYS A 311 10.36 -35.16 -29.25
C LYS A 311 11.53 -35.47 -30.19
N PRO A 312 12.31 -36.53 -29.90
CA PRO A 312 13.43 -36.95 -30.75
C PRO A 312 12.96 -37.37 -32.14
#